data_AF-A0A521PDI0-F1
#
_entry.id   AF-A0A521PDI0-F1
#
_cell.length_a   1.000
_cell.length_b   1.000
_cell.length_c   1.000
_cell.angle_alpha   90.00
_cell.angle_beta   90.00
_cell.angle_gamma   90.00
#
_symmetry.space_group_name_H-M   'P 1'
#
loop_
_entity.id
_entity.type
_entity.pdbx_description
1 polymer ?
#
loop_
_entity_poly.entity_id
_entity_poly.type
_entity_poly.pdbx_seq_one_letter_code
_entity_poly.pdbx_strand_id
1 'polypeptide(L)'
;MLADDCSISADQQDEVRAAARKALADAAAFGVLPTPVDRILEAAKVEVFPMKIDEDYLARLRRKAESAGRALLSAISKVWGVFDPKARMAFIDPETPKEKLPFLKLHEGGHAVLPWQSIFGLFEDCRKTLDPDVKAQFEREANVFASEVLFQLDQFAHDARDLSFGIKAPLALAKRYGASVYATVRRYVSTSDRICAVVVLNPPEPAERHGHFSQLRRAVVSPSFEGRFPRFRWPEVYTPDDPIGALVPYGRMTAARTLVLTDTDGGRHPFVGEAFKTPHQTFVLLLAEATIGRKLIVPLQRLAI
;
A
#
# COMPACT_ATOMS: atom_id res chain seq x y z
N MET A 1 -5.47 4.79 14.90
CA MET A 1 -5.45 4.75 13.42
C MET A 1 -4.07 5.20 12.93
N LEU A 2 -3.54 4.61 11.86
CA LEU A 2 -2.29 5.07 11.23
C LEU A 2 -2.51 6.42 10.54
N ALA A 3 -1.46 7.24 10.52
CA ALA A 3 -1.46 8.50 9.78
C ALA A 3 -1.70 8.28 8.27
N ASP A 4 -2.21 9.32 7.61
CA ASP A 4 -2.28 9.31 6.16
C ASP A 4 -0.89 9.19 5.54
N ASP A 5 -0.77 8.33 4.55
CA ASP A 5 0.48 7.93 3.90
C ASP A 5 0.39 8.00 2.37
N CYS A 6 -0.72 8.50 1.81
CA CYS A 6 -0.89 8.54 0.35
C CYS A 6 -1.73 9.69 -0.21
N SER A 7 -2.30 10.60 0.61
CA SER A 7 -3.05 11.73 0.04
C SER A 7 -2.09 12.80 -0.50
N ILE A 8 -2.26 13.09 -1.79
CA ILE A 8 -1.54 14.14 -2.54
C ILE A 8 -2.56 14.89 -3.40
N SER A 9 -2.23 16.10 -3.86
CA SER A 9 -3.10 16.86 -4.76
C SER A 9 -3.23 16.18 -6.13
N ALA A 10 -4.24 16.59 -6.92
CA ALA A 10 -4.43 16.06 -8.27
C ALA A 10 -3.21 16.33 -9.17
N ASP A 11 -2.65 17.54 -9.12
CA ASP A 11 -1.46 17.89 -9.91
C ASP A 11 -0.26 17.02 -9.53
N GLN A 12 -0.02 16.81 -8.23
CA GLN A 12 1.03 15.91 -7.75
C GLN A 12 0.77 14.46 -8.19
N GLN A 13 -0.48 14.02 -8.17
CA GLN A 13 -0.84 12.68 -8.62
C GLN A 13 -0.55 12.50 -10.11
N ASP A 14 -0.83 13.50 -10.94
CA ASP A 14 -0.51 13.46 -12.37
C ASP A 14 0.99 13.40 -12.62
N GLU A 15 1.79 14.21 -11.91
CA GLU A 15 3.25 14.18 -12.00
C GLU A 15 3.84 12.83 -11.56
N VAL A 16 3.39 12.30 -10.41
CA VAL A 16 3.82 10.99 -9.90
C VAL A 16 3.43 9.87 -10.87
N ARG A 17 2.22 9.90 -11.43
CA ARG A 17 1.76 8.91 -12.41
C ARG A 17 2.52 9.01 -13.72
N ALA A 18 2.91 10.22 -14.16
CA ALA A 18 3.77 10.40 -15.32
C ALA A 18 5.15 9.77 -15.10
N ALA A 19 5.75 9.97 -13.92
CA ALA A 19 7.01 9.33 -13.55
C ALA A 19 6.88 7.79 -13.48
N ALA A 20 5.82 7.27 -12.86
CA ALA A 20 5.55 5.84 -12.78
C ALA A 20 5.37 5.21 -14.17
N ARG A 21 4.62 5.88 -15.07
CA ARG A 21 4.45 5.45 -16.47
C ARG A 21 5.78 5.39 -17.20
N LYS A 22 6.64 6.39 -17.03
CA LYS A 22 7.97 6.43 -17.62
C LYS A 22 8.83 5.26 -17.11
N ALA A 23 8.86 5.03 -15.79
CA ALA A 23 9.63 3.95 -15.19
C ALA A 23 9.20 2.56 -15.71
N LEU A 24 7.89 2.33 -15.84
CA LEU A 24 7.35 1.10 -16.42
C LEU A 24 7.71 0.96 -17.91
N ALA A 25 7.67 2.04 -18.69
CA ALA A 25 7.98 2.04 -20.10
C ALA A 25 9.49 1.79 -20.37
N ASP A 26 10.36 2.51 -19.66
CA ASP A 26 11.82 2.37 -19.79
C ASP A 26 12.28 0.93 -19.49
N ALA A 27 11.60 0.25 -18.57
CA ALA A 27 11.88 -1.13 -18.18
C ALA A 27 11.14 -2.19 -19.00
N ALA A 28 10.32 -1.79 -19.99
CA ALA A 28 9.40 -2.67 -20.71
C ALA A 28 8.59 -3.58 -19.77
N ALA A 29 8.05 -3.01 -18.69
CA ALA A 29 7.44 -3.72 -17.59
C ALA A 29 5.91 -3.85 -17.69
N PHE A 30 5.25 -3.09 -18.57
CA PHE A 30 3.81 -3.20 -18.78
C PHE A 30 3.40 -4.62 -19.19
N GLY A 31 2.42 -5.18 -18.49
CA GLY A 31 1.90 -6.53 -18.72
C GLY A 31 2.79 -7.66 -18.18
N VAL A 32 3.99 -7.36 -17.67
CA VAL A 32 4.88 -8.37 -17.08
C VAL A 32 4.53 -8.54 -15.59
N LEU A 33 4.05 -9.72 -15.21
CA LEU A 33 3.60 -10.02 -13.84
C LEU A 33 4.27 -11.30 -13.30
N PRO A 34 4.71 -11.35 -12.01
CA PRO A 34 4.74 -10.24 -11.04
C PRO A 34 5.53 -9.03 -11.54
N THR A 35 5.19 -7.83 -11.06
CA THR A 35 5.82 -6.59 -11.55
C THR A 35 7.33 -6.68 -11.37
N PRO A 36 8.15 -6.50 -12.44
CA PRO A 36 9.58 -6.77 -12.39
C PRO A 36 10.35 -5.62 -11.73
N VAL A 37 10.20 -5.47 -10.41
CA VAL A 37 10.73 -4.35 -9.62
C VAL A 37 12.23 -4.13 -9.84
N ASP A 38 13.04 -5.19 -9.81
CA ASP A 38 14.49 -5.04 -9.97
C ASP A 38 14.88 -4.50 -11.35
N ARG A 39 14.18 -4.92 -12.41
CA ARG A 39 14.37 -4.39 -13.77
C ARG A 39 13.97 -2.92 -13.85
N ILE A 40 12.90 -2.53 -13.16
CA ILE A 40 12.43 -1.14 -13.13
C ILE A 40 13.45 -0.23 -12.45
N LEU A 41 13.98 -0.65 -11.30
CA LEU A 41 15.02 0.08 -10.59
C LEU A 41 16.32 0.16 -11.41
N GLU A 42 16.72 -0.94 -12.05
CA GLU A 42 17.90 -0.97 -12.93
C GLU A 42 17.75 0.00 -14.12
N ALA A 43 16.61 0.00 -14.81
CA ALA A 43 16.33 0.93 -15.90
C ALA A 43 16.34 2.40 -15.43
N ALA A 44 15.89 2.62 -14.20
CA ALA A 44 15.94 3.92 -13.54
C ALA A 44 17.34 4.27 -12.97
N LYS A 45 18.34 3.38 -13.12
CA LYS A 45 19.69 3.51 -12.56
C LYS A 45 19.70 3.70 -11.04
N VAL A 46 18.75 3.08 -10.35
CA VAL A 46 18.66 3.08 -8.88
C VAL A 46 19.43 1.88 -8.34
N GLU A 47 20.44 2.14 -7.51
CA GLU A 47 21.21 1.11 -6.82
C GLU A 47 20.59 0.82 -5.44
N VAL A 48 20.38 -0.47 -5.13
CA VAL A 48 19.74 -0.92 -3.89
C VAL A 48 20.79 -1.42 -2.90
N PHE A 49 20.77 -0.86 -1.70
CA PHE A 49 21.68 -1.16 -0.60
C PHE A 49 20.92 -1.70 0.62
N PRO A 50 21.52 -2.60 1.42
CA PRO A 50 20.95 -2.97 2.70
C PRO A 50 21.04 -1.78 3.68
N MET A 51 20.05 -1.62 4.56
CA MET A 51 20.02 -0.57 5.58
C MET A 51 21.06 -0.81 6.69
N LYS A 52 21.37 -2.08 6.97
CA LYS A 52 22.49 -2.48 7.81
C LYS A 52 23.68 -2.76 6.91
N ILE A 53 24.57 -1.78 6.83
CA ILE A 53 25.85 -1.89 6.15
C ILE A 53 26.87 -2.23 7.22
N ASP A 54 27.18 -3.53 7.34
CA ASP A 54 28.25 -3.99 8.21
C ASP A 54 29.62 -3.90 7.52
N GLU A 55 30.69 -4.01 8.31
CA GLU A 55 32.08 -3.97 7.80
C GLU A 55 32.35 -5.06 6.75
N ASP A 56 31.66 -6.20 6.81
CA ASP A 56 31.80 -7.28 5.84
C ASP A 56 31.17 -6.93 4.47
N TYR A 57 30.02 -6.26 4.46
CA TYR A 57 29.38 -5.73 3.27
C TYR A 57 30.22 -4.59 2.67
N LEU A 58 30.77 -3.71 3.52
CA LEU A 58 31.73 -2.68 3.10
C LEU A 58 32.97 -3.31 2.47
N ALA A 59 33.52 -4.37 3.06
CA ALA A 59 34.64 -5.10 2.50
C ALA A 59 34.28 -5.74 1.15
N ARG A 60 33.06 -6.26 0.97
CA ARG A 60 32.59 -6.77 -0.35
C ARG A 60 32.45 -5.67 -1.39
N LEU A 61 31.91 -4.51 -1.03
CA LEU A 61 31.80 -3.36 -1.93
C LEU A 61 33.18 -2.82 -2.32
N ARG A 62 34.10 -2.67 -1.35
CA ARG A 62 35.49 -2.28 -1.60
C ARG A 62 36.19 -3.25 -2.55
N ARG A 63 36.04 -4.57 -2.33
CA ARG A 63 36.58 -5.60 -3.24
C ARG A 63 35.98 -5.52 -4.66
N LYS A 64 34.69 -5.23 -4.80
CA LYS A 64 34.04 -4.97 -6.10
C LYS A 64 34.53 -3.67 -6.76
N ALA A 65 34.89 -2.67 -5.97
CA ALA A 65 35.38 -1.39 -6.46
C ALA A 65 36.88 -1.41 -6.80
N GLU A 66 37.66 -2.24 -6.11
CA GLU A 66 39.06 -2.53 -6.45
C GLU A 66 39.18 -3.20 -7.82
N SER A 67 38.20 -4.02 -8.24
CA SER A 67 38.17 -4.59 -9.60
C SER A 67 37.59 -3.64 -10.66
N ALA A 68 36.82 -2.62 -10.26
CA ALA A 68 36.21 -1.63 -11.16
C ALA A 68 36.99 -0.30 -11.29
N GLY A 69 38.10 -0.15 -10.57
CA GLY A 69 39.03 0.98 -10.68
C GLY A 69 38.79 2.12 -9.68
N ARG A 70 39.82 2.97 -9.50
CA ARG A 70 39.89 4.06 -8.49
C ARG A 70 38.70 5.04 -8.52
N ALA A 71 38.02 5.19 -9.65
CA ALA A 71 36.85 6.06 -9.78
C ALA A 71 35.64 5.56 -8.95
N LEU A 72 35.41 4.24 -8.87
CA LEU A 72 34.28 3.69 -8.11
C LEU A 72 34.53 3.80 -6.60
N LEU A 73 35.77 3.57 -6.16
CA LEU A 73 36.17 3.78 -4.76
C LEU A 73 36.00 5.23 -4.32
N SER A 74 36.31 6.21 -5.19
CA SER A 74 36.07 7.62 -4.92
C SER A 74 34.58 8.00 -4.89
N ALA A 75 33.73 7.31 -5.65
CA ALA A 75 32.28 7.53 -5.64
C ALA A 75 31.68 7.00 -4.33
N ILE A 76 32.09 5.81 -3.89
CA ILE A 76 31.66 5.21 -2.62
C ILE A 76 32.16 6.03 -1.42
N SER A 77 33.40 6.52 -1.44
CA SER A 77 33.92 7.36 -0.35
C SER A 77 33.30 8.76 -0.31
N LYS A 78 32.89 9.30 -1.46
CA LYS A 78 32.11 10.55 -1.54
C LYS A 78 30.70 10.32 -1.01
N VAL A 79 29.96 9.33 -1.51
CA VAL A 79 28.60 9.00 -1.02
C VAL A 79 28.50 8.90 0.50
N TRP A 80 29.58 8.54 1.19
CA TRP A 80 29.63 8.42 2.65
C TRP A 80 30.22 9.63 3.42
N GLY A 81 30.82 10.60 2.74
CA GLY A 81 31.38 11.83 3.36
C GLY A 81 30.95 13.15 2.71
N VAL A 82 30.31 13.08 1.55
CA VAL A 82 29.66 14.11 0.72
C VAL A 82 28.59 13.37 -0.10
N PHE A 83 27.37 13.27 0.42
CA PHE A 83 26.22 12.74 -0.30
C PHE A 83 26.22 13.30 -1.73
N ASP A 84 26.25 12.42 -2.73
CA ASP A 84 26.06 12.84 -4.12
C ASP A 84 24.55 12.83 -4.40
N PRO A 85 23.89 13.99 -4.56
CA PRO A 85 22.45 14.05 -4.83
C PRO A 85 22.07 13.43 -6.17
N LYS A 86 23.05 13.09 -7.01
CA LYS A 86 22.84 12.35 -8.26
C LYS A 86 22.94 10.83 -8.08
N ALA A 87 23.47 10.34 -6.97
CA ALA A 87 23.52 8.91 -6.67
C ALA A 87 22.11 8.44 -6.27
N ARG A 88 21.43 7.78 -7.21
CA ARG A 88 20.09 7.21 -7.01
C ARG A 88 20.17 5.94 -6.16
N MET A 89 20.05 6.09 -4.85
CA MET A 89 20.21 4.99 -3.89
C MET A 89 18.90 4.66 -3.19
N ALA A 90 18.70 3.37 -2.88
CA ALA A 90 17.55 2.85 -2.14
C ALA A 90 18.02 1.95 -0.98
N PHE A 91 17.53 2.16 0.25
CA PHE A 91 17.98 1.39 1.42
C PHE A 91 16.91 0.41 1.92
N ILE A 92 17.29 -0.85 2.18
CA ILE A 92 16.35 -1.92 2.52
C ILE A 92 16.81 -2.70 3.75
N ASP A 93 15.93 -2.86 4.73
CA ASP A 93 16.19 -3.79 5.84
C ASP A 93 16.14 -5.25 5.35
N PRO A 94 17.24 -6.03 5.48
CA PRO A 94 17.30 -7.43 5.07
C PRO A 94 16.25 -8.34 5.72
N GLU A 95 15.73 -7.97 6.89
CA GLU A 95 14.72 -8.74 7.62
C GLU A 95 13.28 -8.46 7.14
N THR A 96 13.12 -7.60 6.14
CA THR A 96 11.81 -7.26 5.57
C THR A 96 11.16 -8.50 4.93
N PRO A 97 9.90 -8.84 5.30
CA PRO A 97 9.17 -9.95 4.67
C PRO A 97 9.13 -9.83 3.15
N LYS A 98 9.30 -10.96 2.45
CA LYS A 98 9.47 -11.00 0.99
C LYS A 98 8.33 -10.32 0.22
N GLU A 99 7.10 -10.44 0.71
CA GLU A 99 5.91 -9.81 0.14
C GLU A 99 5.84 -8.28 0.30
N LYS A 100 6.67 -7.69 1.19
CA LYS A 100 6.77 -6.23 1.37
C LYS A 100 7.94 -5.63 0.59
N LEU A 101 8.96 -6.43 0.27
CA LEU A 101 10.16 -5.98 -0.44
C LEU A 101 9.86 -5.25 -1.76
N PRO A 102 8.94 -5.71 -2.63
CA PRO A 102 8.64 -5.02 -3.89
C PRO A 102 8.13 -3.59 -3.66
N PHE A 103 7.24 -3.40 -2.69
CA PHE A 103 6.72 -2.07 -2.38
C PHE A 103 7.81 -1.17 -1.78
N LEU A 104 8.60 -1.69 -0.83
CA LEU A 104 9.68 -0.93 -0.20
C LEU A 104 10.75 -0.50 -1.22
N LYS A 105 11.19 -1.42 -2.07
CA LYS A 105 12.10 -1.13 -3.21
C LYS A 105 11.61 0.03 -4.07
N LEU A 106 10.33 0.01 -4.42
CA LEU A 106 9.73 1.04 -5.27
C LEU A 106 9.50 2.35 -4.52
N HIS A 107 9.25 2.32 -3.21
CA HIS A 107 9.13 3.51 -2.37
C HIS A 107 10.48 4.25 -2.33
N GLU A 108 11.55 3.55 -1.98
CA GLU A 108 12.91 4.10 -2.02
C GLU A 108 13.30 4.55 -3.44
N GLY A 109 12.92 3.76 -4.46
CA GLY A 109 13.08 4.15 -5.86
C GLY A 109 12.31 5.41 -6.23
N GLY A 110 11.16 5.67 -5.61
CA GLY A 110 10.38 6.89 -5.76
C GLY A 110 11.18 8.12 -5.36
N HIS A 111 11.80 8.09 -4.18
CA HIS A 111 12.69 9.17 -3.73
C HIS A 111 13.83 9.45 -4.73
N ALA A 112 14.38 8.41 -5.36
CA ALA A 112 15.46 8.55 -6.33
C ALA A 112 15.00 8.98 -7.73
N VAL A 113 13.76 8.66 -8.12
CA VAL A 113 13.24 8.86 -9.49
C VAL A 113 12.45 10.15 -9.64
N LEU A 114 11.73 10.58 -8.61
CA LEU A 114 10.92 11.80 -8.62
C LEU A 114 11.85 13.03 -8.62
N PRO A 115 11.94 13.81 -9.72
CA PRO A 115 12.98 14.83 -9.88
C PRO A 115 12.98 15.92 -8.80
N TRP A 116 11.80 16.32 -8.33
CA TRP A 116 11.64 17.33 -7.29
C TRP A 116 12.07 16.85 -5.90
N GLN A 117 12.19 15.53 -5.70
CA GLN A 117 12.70 14.95 -4.47
C GLN A 117 14.23 14.82 -4.43
N SER A 118 14.93 15.13 -5.54
CA SER A 118 16.41 15.16 -5.57
C SER A 118 17.04 16.14 -4.58
N ILE A 119 16.25 17.10 -4.12
CA ILE A 119 16.59 18.06 -3.07
C ILE A 119 16.78 17.37 -1.71
N PHE A 120 16.14 16.22 -1.48
CA PHE A 120 16.07 15.58 -0.18
C PHE A 120 17.44 15.32 0.45
N GLY A 121 18.34 14.69 -0.28
CA GLY A 121 19.67 14.43 0.28
C GLY A 121 20.68 15.58 0.10
N LEU A 122 20.37 16.63 -0.67
CA LEU A 122 21.16 17.87 -0.64
C LEU A 122 21.05 18.56 0.74
N PHE A 123 19.89 18.45 1.41
CA PHE A 123 19.61 19.11 2.67
C PHE A 123 20.02 18.29 3.90
N GLU A 124 19.90 16.96 3.87
CA GLU A 124 20.40 16.11 4.97
C GLU A 124 21.91 16.30 5.21
N ASP A 125 22.67 16.54 4.14
CA ASP A 125 24.11 16.85 4.21
C ASP A 125 24.45 18.27 4.71
N CYS A 126 23.57 19.24 4.44
CA CYS A 126 23.84 20.66 4.71
C CYS A 126 23.42 21.11 6.13
N ARG A 127 23.40 20.25 7.16
CA ARG A 127 22.96 20.59 8.55
C ARG A 127 21.62 21.33 8.67
N LYS A 128 20.86 21.42 7.57
CA LYS A 128 19.57 22.11 7.45
C LYS A 128 18.56 21.03 7.12
N THR A 129 17.81 20.59 8.11
CA THR A 129 16.71 19.66 7.92
C THR A 129 15.64 20.28 7.03
N LEU A 130 15.12 19.49 6.10
CA LEU A 130 13.89 19.83 5.38
C LEU A 130 12.76 20.10 6.36
N ASP A 131 11.86 20.99 5.94
CA ASP A 131 10.62 21.24 6.66
C ASP A 131 9.85 19.91 6.85
N PRO A 132 9.34 19.60 8.07
CA PRO A 132 8.63 18.36 8.34
C PRO A 132 7.45 18.09 7.41
N ASP A 133 6.73 19.13 6.98
CA ASP A 133 5.56 18.99 6.11
C ASP A 133 5.97 18.62 4.68
N VAL A 134 7.08 19.21 4.19
CA VAL A 134 7.68 18.86 2.90
C VAL A 134 8.20 17.42 2.93
N LYS A 135 8.86 17.02 4.01
CA LYS A 135 9.29 15.62 4.18
C LYS A 135 8.10 14.68 4.16
N ALA A 136 7.05 14.96 4.92
CA ALA A 136 5.83 14.16 4.93
C ALA A 136 5.15 14.10 3.55
N GLN A 137 5.17 15.19 2.78
CA GLN A 137 4.67 15.22 1.40
C GLN A 137 5.48 14.28 0.48
N PHE A 138 6.81 14.31 0.57
CA PHE A 138 7.67 13.44 -0.23
C PHE A 138 7.47 11.95 0.08
N GLU A 139 7.29 11.60 1.36
CA GLU A 139 6.95 10.24 1.79
C GLU A 139 5.62 9.77 1.17
N ARG A 140 4.59 10.63 1.14
CA ARG A 140 3.30 10.30 0.52
C ARG A 140 3.43 10.11 -0.99
N GLU A 141 4.16 10.98 -1.67
CA GLU A 141 4.43 10.85 -3.11
C GLU A 141 5.20 9.57 -3.46
N ALA A 142 6.21 9.20 -2.66
CA ALA A 142 6.97 7.97 -2.84
C ALA A 142 6.08 6.72 -2.63
N ASN A 143 5.18 6.74 -1.64
CA ASN A 143 4.18 5.69 -1.47
C ASN A 143 3.21 5.59 -2.65
N VAL A 144 2.76 6.72 -3.21
CA VAL A 144 1.92 6.73 -4.40
C VAL A 144 2.69 6.20 -5.60
N PHE A 145 3.92 6.65 -5.83
CA PHE A 145 4.78 6.15 -6.91
C PHE A 145 4.95 4.63 -6.81
N ALA A 146 5.26 4.11 -5.62
CA ALA A 146 5.42 2.68 -5.38
C ALA A 146 4.14 1.89 -5.70
N SER A 147 3.00 2.41 -5.27
CA SER A 147 1.69 1.81 -5.56
C SER A 147 1.39 1.83 -7.08
N GLU A 148 1.59 2.97 -7.74
CA GLU A 148 1.35 3.14 -9.18
C GLU A 148 2.23 2.23 -10.04
N VAL A 149 3.52 2.11 -9.71
CA VAL A 149 4.43 1.20 -10.42
C VAL A 149 4.10 -0.26 -10.12
N LEU A 150 3.96 -0.62 -8.84
CA LEU A 150 3.72 -2.02 -8.44
C LEU A 150 2.46 -2.57 -9.07
N PHE A 151 1.39 -1.78 -9.14
CA PHE A 151 0.10 -2.16 -9.70
C PHE A 151 -0.09 -1.74 -11.17
N GLN A 152 0.98 -1.30 -11.83
CA GLN A 152 1.01 -0.95 -13.25
C GLN A 152 -0.12 0.01 -13.66
N LEU A 153 -0.28 1.09 -12.89
CA LEU A 153 -1.27 2.14 -13.11
C LEU A 153 -2.69 1.56 -13.16
N ASP A 154 -3.37 1.76 -14.28
CA ASP A 154 -4.78 1.39 -14.48
C ASP A 154 -4.95 -0.10 -14.78
N GLN A 155 -3.88 -0.83 -15.07
CA GLN A 155 -3.94 -2.26 -15.39
C GLN A 155 -4.55 -3.06 -14.24
N PHE A 156 -4.19 -2.74 -13.00
CA PHE A 156 -4.75 -3.42 -11.84
C PHE A 156 -6.27 -3.26 -11.72
N ALA A 157 -6.79 -2.07 -11.98
CA ALA A 157 -8.23 -1.83 -11.94
C ALA A 157 -8.96 -2.55 -13.09
N HIS A 158 -8.31 -2.74 -14.24
CA HIS A 158 -8.83 -3.59 -15.32
C HIS A 158 -8.85 -5.07 -14.89
N ASP A 159 -7.73 -5.60 -14.42
CA ASP A 159 -7.62 -6.99 -13.95
C ASP A 159 -8.60 -7.30 -12.80
N ALA A 160 -8.85 -6.33 -11.92
CA ALA A 160 -9.79 -6.45 -10.82
C ALA A 160 -11.26 -6.53 -11.28
N ARG A 161 -11.61 -5.88 -12.40
CA ARG A 161 -12.97 -5.90 -12.96
C ARG A 161 -13.35 -7.26 -13.56
N ASP A 162 -12.36 -8.04 -14.00
CA ASP A 162 -12.55 -9.38 -14.54
C ASP A 162 -12.80 -10.44 -13.45
N LEU A 163 -12.62 -10.08 -12.18
CA LEU A 163 -12.86 -10.95 -11.03
C LEU A 163 -14.22 -10.66 -10.38
N SER A 164 -14.82 -11.70 -9.80
CA SER A 164 -15.98 -11.52 -8.92
C SER A 164 -15.63 -10.56 -7.77
N PHE A 165 -16.45 -9.54 -7.58
CA PHE A 165 -16.22 -8.53 -6.55
C PHE A 165 -16.35 -9.13 -5.16
N GLY A 166 -15.31 -9.04 -4.33
CA GLY A 166 -15.24 -9.69 -3.02
C GLY A 166 -13.80 -9.84 -2.53
N ILE A 167 -13.60 -10.26 -1.29
CA ILE A 167 -12.27 -10.29 -0.64
C ILE A 167 -11.30 -11.26 -1.32
N LYS A 168 -11.81 -12.28 -2.01
CA LYS A 168 -10.99 -13.26 -2.73
C LYS A 168 -10.24 -12.64 -3.92
N ALA A 169 -10.81 -11.60 -4.56
CA ALA A 169 -10.19 -10.96 -5.71
C ALA A 169 -8.84 -10.29 -5.37
N PRO A 170 -8.73 -9.38 -4.38
CA PRO A 170 -7.44 -8.80 -4.01
C PRO A 170 -6.45 -9.84 -3.46
N LEU A 171 -6.91 -10.95 -2.87
CA LEU A 171 -6.01 -12.04 -2.44
C LEU A 171 -5.38 -12.78 -3.63
N ALA A 172 -6.14 -12.98 -4.72
CA ALA A 172 -5.61 -13.56 -5.96
C ALA A 172 -4.67 -12.58 -6.67
N LEU A 173 -5.06 -11.30 -6.75
CA LEU A 173 -4.25 -10.26 -7.38
C LEU A 173 -2.94 -10.00 -6.62
N ALA A 174 -2.93 -10.14 -5.29
CA ALA A 174 -1.72 -9.97 -4.48
C ALA A 174 -0.62 -10.95 -4.94
N LYS A 175 -1.00 -12.20 -5.19
CA LYS A 175 -0.09 -13.22 -5.73
C LYS A 175 0.34 -12.90 -7.16
N ARG A 176 -0.60 -12.49 -8.02
CA ARG A 176 -0.34 -12.18 -9.43
C ARG A 176 0.64 -11.02 -9.60
N TYR A 177 0.48 -9.96 -8.82
CA TYR A 177 1.32 -8.76 -8.86
C TYR A 177 2.61 -8.88 -8.03
N GLY A 178 2.72 -9.89 -7.18
CA GLY A 178 3.85 -10.03 -6.24
C GLY A 178 3.80 -8.99 -5.12
N ALA A 179 2.61 -8.59 -4.68
CA ALA A 179 2.40 -7.57 -3.67
C ALA A 179 1.89 -8.19 -2.36
N SER A 180 2.09 -7.49 -1.24
CA SER A 180 1.45 -7.86 0.02
C SER A 180 -0.08 -7.76 -0.09
N VAL A 181 -0.78 -8.59 0.70
CA VAL A 181 -2.25 -8.51 0.81
C VAL A 181 -2.68 -7.10 1.25
N TYR A 182 -1.96 -6.48 2.18
CA TYR A 182 -2.25 -5.14 2.67
C TYR A 182 -2.24 -4.09 1.54
N ALA A 183 -1.15 -4.01 0.78
CA ALA A 183 -1.05 -3.06 -0.34
C ALA A 183 -2.13 -3.34 -1.41
N THR A 184 -2.37 -4.61 -1.70
CA THR A 184 -3.32 -5.02 -2.75
C THR A 184 -4.75 -4.69 -2.39
N VAL A 185 -5.18 -4.98 -1.16
CA VAL A 185 -6.55 -4.68 -0.70
C VAL A 185 -6.79 -3.17 -0.66
N ARG A 186 -5.78 -2.36 -0.26
CA ARG A 186 -5.86 -0.90 -0.35
C ARG A 186 -6.06 -0.43 -1.79
N ARG A 187 -5.23 -0.89 -2.73
CA ARG A 187 -5.35 -0.55 -4.16
C ARG A 187 -6.69 -0.98 -4.73
N TYR A 188 -7.16 -2.17 -4.39
CA TYR A 188 -8.44 -2.72 -4.83
C TYR A 188 -9.62 -1.83 -4.47
N VAL A 189 -9.65 -1.31 -3.25
CA VAL A 189 -10.72 -0.41 -2.83
C VAL A 189 -10.52 1.00 -3.38
N SER A 190 -9.31 1.57 -3.31
CA SER A 190 -9.06 2.96 -3.71
C SER A 190 -9.20 3.22 -5.21
N THR A 191 -9.15 2.17 -6.04
CA THR A 191 -9.33 2.25 -7.50
C THR A 191 -10.66 1.68 -7.99
N SER A 192 -11.54 1.27 -7.07
CA SER A 192 -12.85 0.76 -7.45
C SER A 192 -13.81 1.89 -7.83
N ASP A 193 -14.56 1.67 -8.90
CA ASP A 193 -15.71 2.48 -9.29
C ASP A 193 -16.99 2.16 -8.48
N ARG A 194 -17.00 1.05 -7.74
CA ARG A 194 -18.11 0.63 -6.89
C ARG A 194 -18.05 1.31 -5.53
N ILE A 195 -19.21 1.44 -4.88
CA ILE A 195 -19.32 1.96 -3.51
C ILE A 195 -18.85 0.84 -2.55
N CYS A 196 -17.57 0.89 -2.19
CA CYS A 196 -16.97 -0.04 -1.26
C CYS A 196 -15.95 0.63 -0.32
N ALA A 197 -15.68 -0.05 0.79
CA ALA A 197 -14.66 0.31 1.75
C ALA A 197 -13.94 -0.95 2.25
N VAL A 198 -12.72 -0.80 2.74
CA VAL A 198 -12.06 -1.81 3.57
C VAL A 198 -11.66 -1.20 4.90
N VAL A 199 -12.06 -1.89 5.97
CA VAL A 199 -11.63 -1.61 7.33
C VAL A 199 -10.50 -2.58 7.67
N VAL A 200 -9.31 -2.05 7.90
CA VAL A 200 -8.15 -2.81 8.35
C VAL A 200 -8.05 -2.66 9.86
N LEU A 201 -8.10 -3.79 10.55
CA LEU A 201 -8.05 -3.88 12.01
C LEU A 201 -6.73 -4.52 12.45
N ASN A 202 -6.24 -4.12 13.61
CA ASN A 202 -5.20 -4.87 14.32
C ASN A 202 -5.73 -6.27 14.72
N PRO A 203 -4.84 -7.23 15.04
CA PRO A 203 -5.26 -8.54 15.52
C PRO A 203 -6.19 -8.40 16.73
N PRO A 204 -7.24 -9.24 16.85
CA PRO A 204 -8.18 -9.14 17.95
C PRO A 204 -7.49 -9.43 19.29
N GLU A 205 -7.80 -8.58 20.27
CA GLU A 205 -7.33 -8.71 21.65
C GLU A 205 -8.48 -9.15 22.56
N PRO A 206 -8.23 -9.98 23.59
CA PRO A 206 -9.27 -10.40 24.53
C PRO A 206 -9.93 -9.19 25.24
N ALA A 207 -11.24 -9.26 25.46
CA ALA A 207 -11.99 -8.30 26.26
C ALA A 207 -12.97 -9.02 27.18
N GLU A 208 -13.03 -8.61 28.45
CA GLU A 208 -13.89 -9.25 29.46
C GLU A 208 -15.38 -9.19 29.11
N ARG A 209 -15.86 -8.05 28.61
CA ARG A 209 -17.29 -7.83 28.35
C ARG A 209 -17.77 -8.33 26.99
N HIS A 210 -16.93 -8.20 25.97
CA HIS A 210 -17.30 -8.43 24.56
C HIS A 210 -16.63 -9.67 23.95
N GLY A 211 -15.85 -10.41 24.75
CA GLY A 211 -15.02 -11.53 24.31
C GLY A 211 -13.73 -11.06 23.63
N HIS A 212 -13.83 -10.18 22.64
CA HIS A 212 -12.67 -9.54 22.01
C HIS A 212 -12.98 -8.12 21.50
N PHE A 213 -11.93 -7.37 21.22
CA PHE A 213 -12.00 -6.10 20.48
C PHE A 213 -10.89 -6.02 19.45
N SER A 214 -11.04 -5.14 18.47
CA SER A 214 -9.99 -4.85 17.50
C SER A 214 -9.91 -3.35 17.24
N GLN A 215 -8.70 -2.80 17.30
CA GLN A 215 -8.47 -1.38 17.01
C GLN A 215 -8.42 -1.13 15.50
N LEU A 216 -8.98 0.00 15.09
CA LEU A 216 -8.87 0.51 13.72
C LEU A 216 -7.42 0.84 13.40
N ARG A 217 -6.86 0.08 12.46
CA ARG A 217 -5.56 0.39 11.88
C ARG A 217 -5.70 1.43 10.77
N ARG A 218 -6.61 1.20 9.82
CA ARG A 218 -6.87 2.09 8.69
C ARG A 218 -8.24 1.79 8.09
N ALA A 219 -8.94 2.81 7.61
CA ALA A 219 -10.04 2.65 6.68
C ALA A 219 -9.60 3.18 5.31
N VAL A 220 -9.91 2.44 4.25
CA VAL A 220 -9.74 2.90 2.86
C VAL A 220 -11.09 2.81 2.19
N VAL A 221 -11.45 3.85 1.45
CA VAL A 221 -12.72 3.97 0.75
C VAL A 221 -12.48 4.15 -0.74
N SER A 222 -13.44 3.70 -1.54
CA SER A 222 -13.48 3.98 -2.97
C SER A 222 -13.87 5.45 -3.22
N PRO A 223 -13.50 6.04 -4.36
CA PRO A 223 -13.99 7.36 -4.77
C PRO A 223 -15.53 7.47 -4.75
N SER A 224 -16.23 6.42 -5.17
CA SER A 224 -17.70 6.37 -5.14
C SER A 224 -18.27 6.32 -3.72
N PHE A 225 -17.59 5.67 -2.78
CA PHE A 225 -17.96 5.71 -1.37
C PHE A 225 -17.73 7.11 -0.78
N GLU A 226 -16.59 7.73 -1.05
CA GLU A 226 -16.28 9.09 -0.60
C GLU A 226 -17.32 10.09 -1.11
N GLY A 227 -17.66 10.04 -2.40
CA GLY A 227 -18.69 10.92 -2.97
C GLY A 227 -20.10 10.69 -2.39
N ARG A 228 -20.42 9.46 -1.96
CA ARG A 228 -21.72 9.14 -1.36
C ARG A 228 -21.78 9.42 0.14
N PHE A 229 -20.67 9.24 0.85
CA PHE A 229 -20.58 9.31 2.31
C PHE A 229 -19.39 10.16 2.79
N PRO A 230 -19.24 11.43 2.34
CA PRO A 230 -18.03 12.23 2.56
C PRO A 230 -17.75 12.58 4.03
N ARG A 231 -18.74 12.39 4.91
CA ARG A 231 -18.63 12.67 6.35
C ARG A 231 -18.62 11.41 7.20
N PHE A 232 -18.58 10.22 6.60
CA PHE A 232 -18.62 8.97 7.35
C PHE A 232 -17.46 8.88 8.35
N ARG A 233 -17.78 8.54 9.61
CA ARG A 233 -16.81 8.39 10.70
C ARG A 233 -16.66 6.93 11.04
N TRP A 234 -15.43 6.44 10.96
CA TRP A 234 -15.09 5.08 11.36
C TRP A 234 -14.82 5.02 12.87
N PRO A 235 -15.46 4.11 13.62
CA PRO A 235 -15.10 3.84 15.01
C PRO A 235 -13.63 3.47 15.15
N GLU A 236 -13.00 3.90 16.24
CA GLU A 236 -11.60 3.54 16.55
C GLU A 236 -11.45 2.11 17.06
N VAL A 237 -12.52 1.54 17.59
CA VAL A 237 -12.57 0.19 18.18
C VAL A 237 -13.82 -0.51 17.66
N TYR A 238 -13.67 -1.80 17.38
CA TYR A 238 -14.74 -2.70 16.96
C TYR A 238 -14.81 -3.90 17.89
N THR A 239 -16.04 -4.26 18.25
CA THR A 239 -16.39 -5.42 19.07
C THR A 239 -17.40 -6.30 18.34
N PRO A 240 -17.65 -7.55 18.78
CA PRO A 240 -18.71 -8.39 18.20
C PRO A 240 -20.11 -7.79 18.21
N ASP A 241 -20.37 -6.77 19.05
CA ASP A 241 -21.66 -6.07 19.11
C ASP A 241 -21.81 -5.03 17.98
N ASP A 242 -20.70 -4.64 17.33
CA ASP A 242 -20.70 -3.75 16.18
C ASP A 242 -20.95 -4.53 14.88
N PRO A 243 -21.73 -4.00 13.91
CA PRO A 243 -21.99 -4.70 12.65
C PRO A 243 -20.72 -5.10 11.86
N ILE A 244 -19.68 -4.26 11.93
CA ILE A 244 -18.37 -4.54 11.30
C ILE A 244 -17.54 -5.49 12.17
N GLY A 245 -17.56 -5.31 13.50
CA GLY A 245 -16.79 -6.16 14.41
C GLY A 245 -17.31 -7.60 14.48
N ALA A 246 -18.62 -7.80 14.30
CA ALA A 246 -19.25 -9.12 14.13
C ALA A 246 -18.73 -9.92 12.91
N LEU A 247 -18.06 -9.26 11.96
CA LEU A 247 -17.43 -9.89 10.80
C LEU A 247 -16.01 -10.39 11.08
N VAL A 248 -15.38 -9.99 12.19
CA VAL A 248 -14.02 -10.42 12.54
C VAL A 248 -13.99 -11.95 12.67
N PRO A 249 -13.17 -12.66 11.87
CA PRO A 249 -13.24 -14.12 11.81
C PRO A 249 -12.56 -14.77 13.01
N TYR A 250 -13.23 -15.75 13.62
CA TYR A 250 -12.58 -16.72 14.51
C TYR A 250 -11.50 -17.51 13.75
N GLY A 251 -11.86 -18.03 12.56
CA GLY A 251 -10.95 -18.70 11.63
C GLY A 251 -10.15 -17.73 10.74
N ARG A 252 -9.91 -18.13 9.48
CA ARG A 252 -9.21 -17.28 8.48
C ARG A 252 -10.13 -16.33 7.73
N MET A 253 -11.40 -16.69 7.53
CA MET A 253 -12.34 -15.91 6.72
C MET A 253 -13.73 -15.91 7.34
N THR A 254 -14.45 -14.82 7.12
CA THR A 254 -15.90 -14.73 7.30
C THR A 254 -16.52 -14.65 5.91
N ALA A 255 -17.48 -15.54 5.64
CA ALA A 255 -18.25 -15.51 4.40
C ALA A 255 -19.09 -14.23 4.32
N ALA A 256 -19.58 -13.92 3.12
CA ALA A 256 -20.46 -12.78 2.88
C ALA A 256 -21.64 -12.77 3.88
N ARG A 257 -21.79 -11.67 4.61
CA ARG A 257 -22.91 -11.40 5.53
C ARG A 257 -23.46 -10.01 5.25
N THR A 258 -24.77 -9.85 5.38
CA THR A 258 -25.38 -8.53 5.27
C THR A 258 -25.16 -7.74 6.56
N LEU A 259 -24.97 -6.44 6.42
CA LEU A 259 -24.94 -5.48 7.51
C LEU A 259 -25.52 -4.15 7.05
N VAL A 260 -25.80 -3.27 8.00
CA VAL A 260 -26.28 -1.92 7.71
C VAL A 260 -25.27 -0.93 8.24
N LEU A 261 -24.83 -0.01 7.38
CA LEU A 261 -24.08 1.17 7.78
C LEU A 261 -25.04 2.34 7.93
N THR A 262 -24.89 3.08 9.03
CA THR A 262 -25.63 4.32 9.27
C THR A 262 -24.72 5.48 8.94
N ASP A 263 -25.15 6.36 8.03
CA ASP A 263 -24.41 7.58 7.70
C ASP A 263 -24.57 8.66 8.81
N THR A 264 -23.88 9.79 8.65
CA THR A 264 -23.92 10.88 9.63
C THR A 264 -25.29 11.55 9.77
N ASP A 265 -26.16 11.40 8.77
CA ASP A 265 -27.50 11.98 8.74
C ASP A 265 -28.56 10.97 9.23
N GLY A 266 -28.13 9.80 9.72
CA GLY A 266 -28.99 8.72 10.22
C GLY A 266 -29.55 7.80 9.13
N GLY A 267 -29.15 8.01 7.87
CA GLY A 267 -29.53 7.17 6.74
C GLY A 267 -28.97 5.76 6.88
N ARG A 268 -29.81 4.75 6.67
CA ARG A 268 -29.44 3.33 6.77
C ARG A 268 -29.18 2.75 5.40
N HIS A 269 -27.97 2.23 5.19
CA HIS A 269 -27.52 1.72 3.89
C HIS A 269 -27.13 0.25 4.00
N PRO A 270 -27.70 -0.64 3.18
CA PRO A 270 -27.37 -2.06 3.22
C PRO A 270 -26.04 -2.35 2.51
N PHE A 271 -25.21 -3.16 3.17
CA PHE A 271 -23.91 -3.60 2.70
C PHE A 271 -23.78 -5.13 2.85
N VAL A 272 -22.94 -5.72 2.03
CA VAL A 272 -22.36 -7.04 2.26
C VAL A 272 -20.96 -6.86 2.81
N GLY A 273 -20.62 -7.64 3.84
CA GLY A 273 -19.31 -7.68 4.46
C GLY A 273 -18.66 -9.04 4.28
N GLU A 274 -17.39 -9.04 3.90
CA GLU A 274 -16.51 -10.22 3.85
C GLU A 274 -15.25 -9.92 4.66
N ALA A 275 -14.71 -10.91 5.39
CA ALA A 275 -13.49 -10.70 6.16
C ALA A 275 -12.43 -11.75 5.90
N PHE A 276 -11.17 -11.34 5.98
CA PHE A 276 -9.99 -12.19 5.89
C PHE A 276 -8.97 -11.78 6.96
N LYS A 277 -8.45 -12.75 7.71
CA LYS A 277 -7.47 -12.53 8.77
C LYS A 277 -6.11 -13.11 8.41
N THR A 278 -5.08 -12.31 8.66
CA THR A 278 -3.66 -12.70 8.70
C THR A 278 -3.17 -12.67 10.15
N PRO A 279 -1.96 -13.18 10.47
CA PRO A 279 -1.40 -13.04 11.81
C PRO A 279 -1.21 -11.58 12.26
N HIS A 280 -1.11 -10.63 11.32
CA HIS A 280 -0.77 -9.24 11.63
C HIS A 280 -1.97 -8.30 11.57
N GLN A 281 -3.01 -8.64 10.82
CA GLN A 281 -4.09 -7.74 10.44
C GLN A 281 -5.35 -8.52 10.07
N THR A 282 -6.51 -7.93 10.33
CA THR A 282 -7.82 -8.37 9.79
C THR A 282 -8.32 -7.36 8.78
N PHE A 283 -8.77 -7.83 7.61
CA PHE A 283 -9.36 -7.03 6.56
C PHE A 283 -10.86 -7.30 6.52
N VAL A 284 -11.69 -6.27 6.65
CA VAL A 284 -13.14 -6.35 6.50
C VAL A 284 -13.52 -5.52 5.27
N LEU A 285 -13.83 -6.19 4.16
CA LEU A 285 -14.30 -5.56 2.93
C LEU A 285 -15.80 -5.38 3.00
N LEU A 286 -16.25 -4.15 2.76
CA LEU A 286 -17.64 -3.72 2.77
C LEU A 286 -18.03 -3.29 1.35
N LEU A 287 -19.11 -3.87 0.83
CA LEU A 287 -19.59 -3.63 -0.52
C LEU A 287 -21.06 -3.22 -0.45
N ALA A 288 -21.42 -2.04 -0.97
CA ALA A 288 -22.81 -1.61 -0.95
C ALA A 288 -23.66 -2.54 -1.83
N GLU A 289 -24.78 -3.04 -1.31
CA GLU A 289 -25.62 -4.02 -2.02
C GLU A 289 -26.05 -3.53 -3.41
N ALA A 290 -26.32 -2.22 -3.54
CA ALA A 290 -26.68 -1.58 -4.80
C ALA A 290 -25.62 -1.71 -5.91
N THR A 291 -24.36 -1.99 -5.55
CA THR A 291 -23.22 -2.08 -6.49
C THR A 291 -22.78 -3.52 -6.76
N ILE A 292 -23.45 -4.48 -6.13
CA ILE A 292 -23.25 -5.91 -6.34
C ILE A 292 -24.17 -6.32 -7.50
N GLY A 293 -23.60 -6.45 -8.71
CA GLY A 293 -24.38 -6.83 -9.88
C GLY A 293 -25.06 -8.20 -9.70
N ARG A 294 -26.37 -8.23 -9.40
CA ARG A 294 -27.38 -9.33 -9.41
C ARG A 294 -26.99 -10.79 -9.06
N LYS A 295 -25.76 -11.13 -8.68
CA LYS A 295 -25.30 -12.51 -8.46
C LYS A 295 -24.50 -12.66 -7.16
N LEU A 296 -25.07 -12.25 -6.04
CA LEU A 296 -24.70 -12.79 -4.74
C LEU A 296 -25.93 -13.51 -4.18
N ILE A 297 -25.89 -14.84 -4.23
CA ILE A 297 -26.85 -15.67 -3.49
C ILE A 297 -26.38 -15.64 -2.05
N VAL A 298 -26.90 -14.69 -1.28
CA VAL A 298 -26.72 -14.67 0.18
C VAL A 298 -27.74 -15.64 0.78
N PRO A 299 -27.34 -16.63 1.59
CA PRO A 299 -28.29 -17.43 2.34
C PRO A 299 -29.03 -16.50 3.33
N LEU A 300 -30.35 -16.37 3.18
CA LEU A 300 -31.19 -15.70 4.16
C LEU A 300 -31.08 -16.44 5.50
N GLN A 301 -30.38 -15.84 6.47
CA GLN A 301 -30.55 -16.24 7.86
C GLN A 301 -31.92 -15.75 8.32
N ARG A 302 -32.85 -16.69 8.52
CA ARG A 302 -34.09 -16.41 9.23
C ARG A 302 -33.71 -15.97 10.64
N LEU A 303 -34.03 -14.72 10.97
CA LEU A 303 -34.11 -14.28 12.36
C LEU A 303 -35.19 -15.15 13.03
N ALA A 304 -34.79 -16.04 13.92
CA ALA A 304 -35.70 -16.70 14.83
C ALA A 304 -36.14 -15.66 15.87
N ILE A 305 -37.44 -15.39 15.91
CA ILE A 305 -38.14 -14.74 17.02
C ILE A 305 -38.26 -15.77 18.15
#